data_AF-A0A359IG55-F1
#
_entry.id   AF-A0A359IG55-F1
#
_cell.length_a   1.000
_cell.length_b   1.000
_cell.length_c   1.000
_cell.angle_alpha   90.00
_cell.angle_beta   90.00
_cell.angle_gamma   90.00
#
_symmetry.space_group_name_H-M   'P 1'
#
loop_
_entity.id
_entity.type
_entity.pdbx_description
1 polymer ?
#
loop_
_entity_poly.entity_id
_entity_poly.type
_entity_poly.pdbx_seq_one_letter_code
_entity_poly.pdbx_strand_id
1 'polypeptide(L)'
;MKEALGHIAGGIPALIKLLFRLMKDRQTPVHIKIWLGGMILYLISPVNFSLKRFKRFPLKIINYLDDLGLILIVIQKILDTCPRELLEAYWDYKIPIIEWKDMIYKVRVDLQDLRH
;
A
#
# COMPACT_ATOMS: atom_id res chain seq x y z
N MET A 1 14.79 5.04 -13.67
CA MET A 1 14.54 4.31 -12.40
C MET A 1 14.78 5.15 -11.14
N LYS A 2 15.97 5.74 -10.91
CA LYS A 2 16.27 6.50 -9.67
C LYS A 2 15.32 7.66 -9.40
N GLU A 3 14.99 8.46 -10.42
CA GLU A 3 14.03 9.56 -10.29
C GLU A 3 12.63 9.06 -9.94
N ALA A 4 12.16 8.01 -10.61
CA ALA A 4 10.86 7.40 -10.33
C ALA A 4 10.76 6.88 -8.89
N LEU A 5 11.80 6.21 -8.40
CA LEU A 5 11.88 5.76 -7.01
C LEU A 5 11.85 6.94 -6.02
N GLY A 6 12.49 8.06 -6.36
CA GLY A 6 12.44 9.28 -5.55
C GLY A 6 11.04 9.88 -5.45
N HIS A 7 10.27 9.88 -6.54
CA HIS A 7 8.87 10.32 -6.54
C HIS A 7 7.95 9.34 -5.80
N ILE A 8 8.18 8.04 -5.94
CA ILE A 8 7.46 7.01 -5.19
C ILE A 8 7.69 7.20 -3.69
N ALA A 9 8.95 7.25 -3.26
CA ALA A 9 9.33 7.43 -1.86
C ALA A 9 8.80 8.77 -1.31
N GLY A 10 8.91 9.85 -2.08
CA GLY A 10 8.42 11.16 -1.67
C GLY A 10 6.89 11.25 -1.54
N GLY A 11 6.13 10.39 -2.23
CA GLY A 11 4.67 10.33 -2.11
C GLY A 11 4.16 9.47 -0.95
N ILE A 12 5.03 8.70 -0.28
CA ILE A 12 4.63 7.86 0.87
C ILE A 12 3.99 8.69 2.00
N PRO A 13 4.55 9.85 2.42
CA PRO A 13 3.91 10.68 3.45
C PRO A 13 2.52 11.17 3.04
N ALA A 14 2.35 11.54 1.76
CA ALA A 14 1.06 11.94 1.22
C ALA A 14 0.06 10.79 1.18
N LEU A 15 0.51 9.58 0.83
CA LEU A 15 -0.30 8.37 0.91
C LEU A 15 -0.78 8.12 2.34
N ILE A 16 0.11 8.17 3.33
CA ILE A 16 -0.27 7.95 4.74
C ILE A 16 -1.32 8.97 5.17
N LYS A 17 -1.14 10.25 4.83
CA LYS A 17 -2.15 11.30 5.10
C LYS A 17 -3.48 10.99 4.42
N LEU A 18 -3.46 10.58 3.15
CA LEU A 18 -4.65 10.22 2.40
C LEU A 18 -5.40 9.06 3.08
N LEU A 19 -4.70 7.97 3.44
CA LEU A 19 -5.30 6.81 4.09
C LEU A 19 -5.93 7.21 5.44
N PHE A 20 -5.27 8.08 6.20
CA PHE A 20 -5.79 8.60 7.46
C PHE A 20 -7.02 9.51 7.27
N ARG A 21 -7.02 10.37 6.25
CA ARG A 21 -8.16 11.24 5.91
C ARG A 21 -9.35 10.41 5.45
N LEU A 22 -9.14 9.42 4.58
CA LEU A 22 -10.19 8.48 4.15
C LEU A 22 -10.81 7.74 5.33
N MET A 23 -10.01 7.31 6.31
CA MET A 23 -10.54 6.65 7.51
C MET A 23 -11.48 7.57 8.30
N LYS A 24 -11.11 8.84 8.45
CA LYS A 24 -11.86 9.84 9.24
C LYS A 24 -13.05 10.41 8.51
N ASP A 25 -12.99 10.55 7.19
CA ASP A 25 -14.03 11.18 6.40
C ASP A 25 -15.32 10.36 6.44
N ARG A 26 -16.45 11.04 6.67
CA ARG A 26 -17.78 10.44 6.71
C ARG A 26 -18.25 10.02 5.32
N GLN A 27 -17.78 10.66 4.25
CA GLN A 27 -18.18 10.36 2.87
C GLN A 27 -17.47 9.12 2.30
N THR A 28 -16.35 8.69 2.90
CA THR A 28 -15.65 7.47 2.50
C THR A 28 -16.55 6.24 2.64
N PRO A 29 -16.71 5.43 1.58
CA PRO A 29 -17.48 4.20 1.63
C PRO A 29 -16.99 3.22 2.72
N VAL A 30 -17.93 2.54 3.38
CA VAL A 30 -17.64 1.62 4.50
C VAL A 30 -16.67 0.52 4.10
N HIS A 31 -16.79 -0.04 2.89
CA HIS A 31 -15.90 -1.09 2.41
C HIS A 31 -14.42 -0.63 2.36
N ILE A 32 -14.16 0.62 2.01
CA ILE A 32 -12.79 1.20 2.03
C ILE A 32 -12.28 1.27 3.47
N LYS A 33 -13.13 1.69 4.42
CA LYS A 33 -12.76 1.72 5.84
C LYS A 33 -12.49 0.33 6.41
N ILE A 34 -13.24 -0.68 5.96
CA ILE A 34 -12.99 -2.09 6.33
C ILE A 34 -11.61 -2.52 5.83
N TRP A 35 -11.27 -2.24 4.56
CA TRP A 35 -9.93 -2.55 4.02
C TRP A 35 -8.81 -1.83 4.77
N LEU A 36 -8.96 -0.53 5.03
CA LEU A 36 -8.00 0.26 5.80
C LEU A 36 -7.85 -0.27 7.24
N GLY A 37 -8.98 -0.56 7.90
CA GLY A 37 -9.00 -1.07 9.27
C GLY A 37 -8.35 -2.45 9.35
N GLY A 38 -8.64 -3.34 8.39
CA GLY A 38 -8.00 -4.65 8.28
C GLY A 38 -6.50 -4.55 8.06
N MET A 39 -6.04 -3.64 7.19
CA MET A 39 -4.61 -3.40 6.95
C MET A 39 -3.90 -2.86 8.20
N ILE A 40 -4.49 -1.88 8.89
CA ILE A 40 -3.91 -1.33 10.12
C ILE A 40 -3.88 -2.41 11.21
N LEU A 41 -4.98 -3.15 11.37
CA LEU A 41 -5.05 -4.26 12.33
C LEU A 41 -3.99 -5.30 12.02
N TYR A 42 -3.78 -5.66 10.75
CA TYR A 42 -2.71 -6.55 10.31
C TYR A 42 -1.33 -6.06 10.74
N LEU A 43 -1.03 -4.78 10.46
CA LEU A 43 0.27 -4.16 10.77
C LEU A 43 0.59 -4.09 12.27
N ILE A 44 -0.41 -3.78 13.10
CA ILE A 44 -0.22 -3.69 14.57
C ILE A 44 -0.41 -5.03 15.27
N SER A 45 -0.97 -6.02 14.58
CA SER A 45 -1.28 -7.29 15.18
C SER A 45 0.01 -8.03 15.52
N PRO A 46 0.19 -8.51 16.77
CA PRO A 46 1.28 -9.43 17.12
C PRO A 46 1.10 -10.80 16.42
N VAL A 47 -0.07 -11.01 15.81
CA VAL A 47 -0.37 -12.17 14.98
C VAL A 47 0.35 -12.00 13.64
N ASN A 48 1.58 -12.49 13.63
CA ASN A 48 2.20 -12.97 12.40
C ASN A 48 1.24 -14.01 11.79
N PHE A 49 0.44 -13.63 10.77
CA PHE A 49 -0.36 -14.55 9.96
C PHE A 49 0.52 -15.39 9.03
N SER A 50 1.84 -15.27 9.11
CA SER A 50 2.73 -16.41 8.88
C SER A 50 2.12 -17.62 9.58
N LEU A 51 1.88 -18.68 8.81
CA LEU A 51 1.67 -20.04 9.27
C LEU A 51 2.79 -20.40 10.28
N LYS A 52 2.62 -19.97 11.53
CA LYS A 52 3.53 -20.15 12.68
C LYS A 52 3.61 -21.61 13.13
N ARG A 53 3.21 -22.55 12.26
CA ARG A 53 3.58 -23.97 12.32
C ARG A 53 4.91 -24.27 11.61
N PHE A 54 5.53 -23.31 10.93
CA PHE A 54 6.85 -23.48 10.28
C PHE A 54 7.97 -22.68 10.97
N LYS A 55 7.99 -22.73 12.31
CA LYS A 55 9.05 -22.16 13.17
C LYS A 55 10.29 -23.06 13.17
N ARG A 56 10.95 -23.22 12.03
CA ARG A 56 12.32 -23.77 11.93
C ARG A 56 12.91 -23.22 10.64
N PHE A 57 13.59 -22.08 10.72
CA PHE A 57 14.73 -21.67 9.87
C PHE A 57 15.01 -20.16 10.08
N PRO A 58 16.28 -19.71 10.05
CA PRO A 58 16.67 -18.31 10.19
C PRO A 58 16.41 -17.52 8.90
N LEU A 59 15.17 -17.47 8.44
CA LEU A 59 14.73 -16.70 7.27
C LEU A 59 13.76 -15.60 7.69
N LYS A 60 14.15 -14.80 8.70
CA LYS A 60 13.36 -13.64 9.13
C LYS A 60 13.14 -12.62 8.00
N ILE A 61 14.06 -12.52 7.04
CA ILE A 61 14.04 -11.53 5.94
C ILE A 61 12.98 -11.86 4.87
N ILE A 62 12.70 -13.14 4.60
CA ILE A 62 11.74 -13.55 3.54
C ILE A 62 10.29 -13.27 3.95
N ASN A 63 9.95 -13.38 5.25
CA ASN A 63 8.60 -13.06 5.74
C ASN A 63 8.23 -11.58 5.53
N TYR A 64 9.18 -10.64 5.71
CA TYR A 64 8.90 -9.20 5.55
C TYR A 64 8.58 -8.80 4.11
N LEU A 65 9.15 -9.49 3.12
CA LEU A 65 8.87 -9.23 1.71
C LEU A 65 7.44 -9.67 1.33
N ASP A 66 6.95 -10.76 1.92
CA ASP A 66 5.58 -11.25 1.71
C ASP A 66 4.55 -10.29 2.34
N ASP A 67 4.84 -9.79 3.55
CA ASP A 67 4.02 -8.78 4.23
C ASP A 67 3.90 -7.47 3.43
N LEU A 68 5.00 -7.00 2.83
CA LEU A 68 4.99 -5.82 1.95
C LEU A 68 4.16 -6.03 0.69
N GLY A 69 4.21 -7.21 0.09
CA GLY A 69 3.38 -7.57 -1.07
C GLY A 69 1.89 -7.46 -0.75
N LEU A 70 1.46 -8.00 0.41
CA LEU A 70 0.09 -7.91 0.86
C LEU A 70 -0.36 -6.46 1.09
N ILE A 71 0.46 -5.65 1.77
CA ILE A 71 0.16 -4.22 2.02
C ILE A 71 -0.03 -3.48 0.69
N LEU A 72 0.85 -3.70 -0.29
CA LEU A 72 0.74 -3.08 -1.60
C LEU A 72 -0.54 -3.50 -2.34
N ILE A 73 -0.94 -4.77 -2.25
CA ILE A 73 -2.20 -5.26 -2.84
C ILE A 73 -3.41 -4.56 -2.20
N VAL A 74 -3.43 -4.43 -0.87
CA VAL A 74 -4.54 -3.76 -0.17
C VAL A 74 -4.59 -2.27 -0.51
N ILE A 75 -3.43 -1.60 -0.57
CA ILE A 75 -3.35 -0.20 -1.02
C ILE A 75 -3.88 -0.07 -2.45
N GLN A 76 -3.45 -0.92 -3.39
CA GLN A 76 -3.96 -0.91 -4.76
C GLN A 76 -5.48 -1.11 -4.79
N LYS A 77 -5.99 -2.08 -4.03
CA LYS A 77 -7.43 -2.33 -3.93
C LYS A 77 -8.19 -1.10 -3.43
N ILE A 78 -7.67 -0.40 -2.43
CA ILE A 78 -8.26 0.85 -1.92
C ILE A 78 -8.24 1.93 -3.02
N LEU A 79 -7.10 2.13 -3.68
CA LEU A 79 -6.96 3.13 -4.74
C LEU A 79 -7.84 2.83 -5.96
N ASP A 80 -8.13 1.57 -6.26
CA ASP A 80 -8.96 1.17 -7.40
C ASP A 80 -10.47 1.20 -7.10
N THR A 81 -10.87 1.11 -5.83
CA THR A 81 -12.28 1.07 -5.42
C THR A 81 -12.78 2.36 -4.77
N CYS A 82 -11.87 3.21 -4.29
CA CYS A 82 -12.22 4.50 -3.73
C CYS A 82 -12.70 5.45 -4.84
N PRO A 83 -13.78 6.23 -4.60
CA PRO A 83 -14.20 7.28 -5.52
C PRO A 83 -13.04 8.22 -5.86
N ARG A 84 -12.88 8.52 -7.16
CA ARG A 84 -11.75 9.32 -7.65
C ARG A 84 -11.73 10.70 -7.02
N GLU A 85 -12.90 11.28 -6.80
CA GLU A 85 -13.08 12.61 -6.22
C GLU A 85 -12.50 12.70 -4.80
N LEU A 86 -12.66 11.63 -4.01
CA LEU A 86 -12.09 11.56 -2.66
C LEU A 86 -10.57 11.37 -2.69
N LEU A 87 -10.07 10.54 -3.61
CA LEU A 87 -8.64 10.34 -3.79
C LEU A 87 -7.95 11.64 -4.17
N GLU A 88 -8.47 12.36 -5.15
CA GLU A 88 -7.92 13.64 -5.61
C GLU A 88 -8.04 14.73 -4.54
N ALA A 89 -9.15 14.78 -3.79
CA ALA A 89 -9.34 15.76 -2.72
C ALA A 89 -8.36 15.59 -1.55
N TYR A 90 -7.95 14.36 -1.24
CA TYR A 90 -7.09 14.07 -0.09
C TYR A 90 -5.63 13.84 -0.44
N TRP A 91 -5.32 13.66 -1.71
CA TRP A 91 -3.97 13.49 -2.19
C TRP A 91 -3.21 14.83 -2.18
N ASP A 92 -2.12 14.86 -1.41
CA ASP A 92 -1.35 16.08 -1.12
C ASP A 92 0.12 15.87 -1.54
N TYR A 93 0.33 15.68 -2.84
CA TYR A 93 1.66 15.48 -3.43
C TYR A 93 1.80 16.14 -4.80
N LYS A 94 3.05 16.41 -5.20
CA LYS A 94 3.41 17.14 -6.43
C LYS A 94 2.94 16.49 -7.74
N ILE A 95 2.73 15.18 -7.76
CA ILE A 95 2.23 14.47 -8.95
C ILE A 95 0.84 13.90 -8.66
N PRO A 96 -0.05 13.80 -9.65
CA PRO A 96 -1.38 13.20 -9.48
C PRO A 96 -1.31 11.77 -8.93
N ILE A 97 -2.31 11.39 -8.13
CA ILE A 97 -2.34 10.06 -7.50
C ILE A 97 -2.35 8.91 -8.53
N ILE A 98 -2.99 9.13 -9.67
CA ILE A 98 -3.05 8.15 -10.76
C ILE A 98 -1.67 7.94 -11.37
N GLU A 99 -0.95 9.04 -11.65
CA GLU A 99 0.43 8.96 -12.13
C GLU A 99 1.35 8.29 -11.11
N TRP A 100 1.19 8.62 -9.83
CA TRP A 100 1.95 7.99 -8.74
C TRP A 100 1.65 6.48 -8.65
N LYS A 101 0.39 6.08 -8.81
CA LYS A 101 -0.04 4.67 -8.86
C LYS A 101 0.58 3.93 -10.05
N ASP A 102 0.58 4.54 -11.23
CA ASP A 102 1.14 3.95 -12.44
C ASP A 102 2.66 3.76 -12.34
N MET A 103 3.36 4.67 -11.65
CA MET A 103 4.78 4.52 -11.36
C MET A 103 5.07 3.30 -10.48
N ILE A 104 4.23 3.04 -9.47
CA ILE A 104 4.35 1.84 -8.64
C ILE A 104 4.09 0.58 -9.46
N TYR A 105 3.08 0.61 -10.33
CA TYR A 105 2.79 -0.53 -11.20
C TYR A 105 3.97 -0.84 -12.13
N LYS A 106 4.55 0.17 -12.77
CA LYS A 106 5.74 0.02 -13.62
C LYS A 106 6.92 -0.58 -12.85
N VAL A 107 7.23 -0.04 -11.67
CA VAL A 107 8.32 -0.58 -10.83
C VAL A 107 8.05 -2.04 -10.44
N ARG A 108 6.80 -2.41 -10.12
CA ARG A 108 6.45 -3.80 -9.82
C ARG A 108 6.69 -4.72 -11.02
N VAL A 109 6.25 -4.31 -12.21
CA VAL A 109 6.43 -5.09 -13.45
C VAL A 109 7.91 -5.24 -13.79
N ASP A 110 8.67 -4.14 -13.75
CA ASP A 110 10.12 -4.16 -14.02
C ASP A 110 10.88 -5.08 -13.04
N LEU A 111 10.50 -5.09 -11.75
CA LEU A 111 11.09 -5.98 -10.75
C LEU A 111 10.72 -7.46 -10.97
N GLN A 112 9.55 -7.75 -11.53
CA GLN A 112 9.14 -9.11 -11.86
C GLN A 112 9.90 -9.63 -13.09
N ASP A 113 10.09 -8.78 -14.09
CA ASP A 113 10.83 -9.11 -15.31
C ASP A 113 12.31 -9.42 -15.00
N LEU A 114 12.93 -8.66 -14.09
CA LEU A 114 14.31 -8.91 -13.61
C LEU A 114 14.47 -10.21 -12.81
N ARG A 115 13.38 -10.86 -12.41
CA ARG A 115 13.40 -12.13 -11.66
C ARG A 115 13.39 -13.36 -12.58
N HIS A 116 13.24 -13.16 -13.88
CA HIS A 116 13.27 -14.18 -14.93
C HIS A 116 14.52 -14.03 -15.81
#